data_AF-A0AAD8WI86-F1
#
_entry.id   AF-A0AAD8WI86-F1
#
_cell.length_a   1.000
_cell.length_b   1.000
_cell.length_c   1.000
_cell.angle_alpha   90.00
_cell.angle_beta   90.00
_cell.angle_gamma   90.00
#
_symmetry.space_group_name_H-M   'P 1'
#
loop_
_entity.id
_entity.type
_entity.pdbx_description
1 polymer ?
#
loop_
_entity_poly.entity_id
_entity_poly.type
_entity_poly.pdbx_seq_one_letter_code
_entity_poly.pdbx_strand_id
1 'polypeptide(L)'
;MQRLEVALRELRYARGFAFVQDVSYVGFLDRVLQGELRLRAAGLWDVPHPWLNLFLPRSRALDFAAGVFDGILRRSVNAAPPWAPSSSTP
;
A
#
# COMPACT_ATOMS: atom_id res chain seq x y z
N MET A 1 -3.57 12.74 -23.99
CA MET A 1 -3.13 11.33 -24.08
C MET A 1 -1.72 11.15 -24.64
N GLN A 2 -1.37 11.75 -25.78
CA GLN A 2 -0.06 11.53 -26.44
C GLN A 2 1.18 11.74 -25.55
N ARG A 3 1.21 12.78 -24.69
CA ARG A 3 2.33 13.00 -23.75
C ARG A 3 2.44 11.90 -22.69
N LEU A 4 1.30 11.40 -22.21
CA LEU A 4 1.25 10.31 -21.23
C LEU A 4 1.76 9.01 -21.86
N GLU A 5 1.34 8.70 -23.08
CA GLU A 5 1.79 7.50 -23.80
C GLU A 5 3.31 7.50 -24.02
N VAL A 6 3.89 8.65 -24.36
CA VAL A 6 5.35 8.79 -24.52
C VAL A 6 6.06 8.53 -23.18
N ALA A 7 5.62 9.16 -22.09
CA ALA A 7 6.22 8.96 -20.78
C ALA A 7 6.11 7.49 -20.31
N LEU A 8 4.97 6.84 -20.55
CA LEU A 8 4.76 5.43 -20.20
C LEU A 8 5.70 4.50 -20.98
N ARG A 9 6.09 4.83 -22.21
CA ARG A 9 7.01 3.98 -23.01
C ARG A 9 8.42 3.89 -22.42
N GLU A 10 8.83 4.86 -21.62
CA GLU A 10 10.17 4.90 -21.00
C GLU A 10 10.27 4.08 -19.71
N LEU A 11 9.13 3.60 -19.18
CA LEU A 11 9.05 2.87 -17.92
C LEU A 11 9.15 1.35 -18.10
N ARG A 12 9.65 0.67 -17.08
CA ARG A 12 9.81 -0.81 -17.06
C ARG A 12 8.75 -1.50 -16.17
N TYR A 13 7.48 -1.24 -16.40
CA TYR A 13 6.37 -1.94 -15.74
C TYR A 13 5.90 -3.17 -16.54
N ALA A 14 5.08 -4.03 -15.93
CA ALA A 14 4.52 -5.19 -16.60
C ALA A 14 3.53 -4.78 -17.70
N ARG A 15 3.72 -5.26 -18.94
CA ARG A 15 2.83 -4.92 -20.07
C ARG A 15 1.37 -5.30 -19.76
N GLY A 16 0.45 -4.39 -20.07
CA GLY A 16 -0.98 -4.56 -19.78
C GLY A 16 -1.42 -4.11 -18.39
N PHE A 17 -0.50 -3.72 -17.50
CA PHE A 17 -0.81 -3.27 -16.13
C PHE A 17 -0.72 -1.75 -15.97
N ALA A 18 -1.07 -0.99 -17.02
CA ALA A 18 -1.24 0.45 -16.94
C ALA A 18 -2.73 0.78 -16.76
N PHE A 19 -3.08 1.44 -15.65
CA PHE A 19 -4.43 1.89 -15.35
C PHE A 19 -4.46 3.42 -15.35
N VAL A 20 -5.41 4.00 -16.07
CA VAL A 20 -5.54 5.45 -16.22
C VAL A 20 -6.97 5.85 -15.88
N GLN A 21 -7.11 6.89 -15.07
CA GLN A 21 -8.39 7.48 -14.72
C GLN A 21 -8.31 8.99 -14.92
N ASP A 22 -9.34 9.57 -15.56
CA ASP A 22 -9.48 11.01 -15.71
C ASP A 22 -10.38 11.56 -14.59
N VAL A 23 -9.87 12.52 -13.82
CA VAL A 23 -10.52 13.07 -12.63
C VAL A 23 -10.25 14.57 -12.51
N SER A 24 -11.10 15.29 -11.80
CA SER A 24 -10.85 16.70 -11.51
C SER A 24 -9.64 16.87 -10.59
N TYR A 25 -8.99 18.03 -10.66
CA TYR A 25 -7.85 18.38 -9.81
C TYR A 25 -8.17 18.22 -8.32
N VAL A 26 -9.30 18.78 -7.88
CA VAL A 26 -9.76 18.67 -6.48
C VAL A 26 -10.10 17.23 -6.12
N GLY A 27 -10.75 16.49 -7.03
CA GLY A 27 -11.04 15.07 -6.81
C GLY A 27 -9.78 14.23 -6.59
N PHE A 28 -8.67 14.55 -7.27
CA PHE A 28 -7.39 13.89 -7.03
C PHE A 28 -6.77 14.28 -5.67
N LEU A 29 -6.82 15.56 -5.28
CA LEU A 29 -6.29 16.02 -4.00
C LEU A 29 -7.04 15.40 -2.81
N ASP A 30 -8.36 15.26 -2.93
CA ASP A 30 -9.25 14.76 -1.87
C ASP A 30 -9.53 13.24 -1.97
N ARG A 31 -8.73 12.51 -2.75
CA ARG A 31 -8.97 11.09 -3.05
C ARG A 31 -9.03 10.16 -1.83
N VAL A 32 -8.49 10.58 -0.67
CA VAL A 32 -8.47 9.79 0.57
C VAL A 32 -9.83 9.83 1.30
N LEU A 33 -10.59 10.92 1.16
CA LEU A 33 -11.84 11.14 1.92
C LEU A 33 -12.85 10.01 1.72
N GLN A 34 -12.99 9.51 0.49
CA GLN A 34 -13.90 8.40 0.20
C GLN A 34 -13.47 7.09 0.88
N GLY A 35 -12.16 6.86 1.04
CA GLY A 35 -11.64 5.72 1.79
C GLY A 35 -11.90 5.85 3.29
N GLU A 36 -11.67 7.05 3.83
CA GLU A 36 -11.97 7.38 5.24
C GLU A 36 -13.44 7.14 5.57
N LEU A 37 -14.37 7.70 4.79
CA LEU A 37 -15.81 7.55 5.06
C LEU A 37 -16.27 6.08 5.04
N ARG A 38 -15.70 5.26 4.14
CA ARG A 38 -15.99 3.82 4.09
C ARG A 38 -15.45 3.10 5.32
N LEU A 39 -14.22 3.40 5.74
CA LEU A 39 -13.63 2.79 6.93
C LEU A 39 -14.33 3.22 8.22
N ARG A 40 -14.76 4.49 8.32
CA ARG A 40 -15.58 4.99 9.43
C ARG A 40 -16.91 4.25 9.50
N ALA A 41 -17.61 4.10 8.38
CA ALA A 41 -18.86 3.33 8.32
C ALA A 41 -18.68 1.86 8.72
N ALA A 42 -17.50 1.28 8.48
CA ALA A 42 -17.14 -0.07 8.90
C ALA A 42 -16.60 -0.16 10.35
N GLY A 43 -16.46 0.95 11.07
CA GLY A 43 -15.84 0.99 12.41
C GLY A 43 -14.34 0.70 12.42
N LEU A 44 -13.68 0.73 11.26
CA LEU A 44 -12.26 0.42 11.08
C LEU A 44 -11.37 1.68 11.03
N TRP A 45 -11.97 2.87 11.13
CA TRP A 45 -11.22 4.12 11.12
C TRP A 45 -10.75 4.54 12.50
N ASP A 46 -11.60 4.48 13.52
CA ASP A 46 -11.25 4.96 14.88
C ASP A 46 -10.55 3.86 15.70
N VAL A 47 -9.53 3.22 15.12
CA VAL A 47 -8.71 2.15 15.74
C VAL A 47 -7.26 2.62 15.95
N PRO A 48 -6.46 1.94 16.80
CA PRO A 48 -5.03 2.24 16.90
C PRO A 48 -4.30 2.01 15.57
N HIS A 49 -3.56 3.03 15.11
CA HIS A 49 -2.79 2.98 13.87
C HIS A 49 -1.28 2.98 14.16
N PRO A 50 -0.64 1.81 14.34
CA PRO A 50 0.80 1.71 14.60
C PRO A 50 1.61 1.91 13.32
N TRP A 51 1.52 3.09 12.70
CA TRP A 51 2.25 3.41 11.47
C TRP A 51 3.72 3.72 11.75
N LEU A 52 4.59 3.28 10.84
CA LEU A 52 6.02 3.58 10.87
C LEU A 52 6.41 4.35 9.61
N ASN A 53 6.76 5.62 9.77
CA ASN A 53 7.15 6.52 8.67
C ASN A 53 8.65 6.82 8.77
N LEU A 54 9.41 6.57 7.69
CA LEU A 54 10.88 6.66 7.69
C LEU A 54 11.39 7.38 6.44
N PHE A 55 12.48 8.13 6.58
CA PHE A 55 13.29 8.60 5.45
C PHE A 55 14.50 7.66 5.29
N LEU A 56 14.74 7.21 4.06
CA LEU A 56 15.84 6.29 3.75
C LEU A 56 16.83 6.90 2.77
N PRO A 57 18.15 6.74 2.99
CA PRO A 57 19.12 7.10 1.97
C PRO A 57 18.96 6.18 0.76
N ARG A 58 19.08 6.75 -0.45
CA ARG A 58 18.96 5.99 -1.71
C ARG A 58 19.87 4.75 -1.74
N SER A 59 21.09 4.87 -1.21
CA SER A 59 22.08 3.78 -1.18
C SER A 59 21.63 2.55 -0.39
N ARG A 60 20.66 2.67 0.52
CA ARG A 60 20.18 1.56 1.37
C ARG A 60 18.75 1.12 1.06
N ALA A 61 18.11 1.70 0.04
CA ALA A 61 16.72 1.40 -0.28
C ALA A 61 16.50 -0.09 -0.65
N LEU A 62 17.43 -0.70 -1.38
CA LEU A 62 17.35 -2.11 -1.76
C LEU A 62 17.65 -3.06 -0.59
N ASP A 63 18.64 -2.75 0.24
CA ASP A 63 18.92 -3.50 1.48
C ASP A 63 17.71 -3.48 2.42
N PHE A 64 17.09 -2.30 2.58
CA PHE A 64 15.88 -2.14 3.38
C PHE A 64 14.73 -2.98 2.80
N ALA A 65 14.54 -2.96 1.48
CA ALA A 65 13.49 -3.74 0.85
C ALA A 65 13.66 -5.25 1.09
N ALA A 66 14.88 -5.77 0.92
CA ALA A 66 15.19 -7.17 1.18
C ALA A 66 15.03 -7.54 2.69
N GLY A 67 15.51 -6.68 3.58
CA GLY A 67 15.41 -6.92 5.03
C GLY A 67 13.98 -6.85 5.56
N VAL A 68 13.19 -5.86 5.11
CA VAL A 68 11.86 -5.56 5.65
C VAL A 68 10.76 -6.25 4.87
N PHE A 69 10.67 -6.07 3.55
CA PHE A 69 9.59 -6.66 2.76
C PHE A 69 9.77 -8.17 2.59
N ASP A 70 10.95 -8.61 2.15
CA ASP A 70 11.21 -10.05 1.94
C ASP A 70 11.55 -10.80 3.24
N GLY A 71 11.96 -10.08 4.28
CA GLY A 71 12.29 -10.62 5.59
C GLY A 71 11.16 -10.47 6.61
N ILE A 72 11.12 -9.32 7.28
CA ILE A 72 10.26 -9.09 8.46
C ILE A 72 8.76 -9.27 8.12
N LEU A 73 8.28 -8.57 7.11
CA LEU A 73 6.85 -8.54 6.77
C LEU A 73 6.37 -9.83 6.11
N ARG A 74 7.21 -10.48 5.31
CA ARG A 74 6.89 -11.80 4.74
C ARG A 74 6.67 -12.86 5.82
N ARG A 75 7.40 -12.78 6.94
CA ARG A 75 7.18 -13.67 8.09
C ARG A 75 5.92 -13.33 8.87
N SER A 76 5.59 -12.04 9.02
CA SER A 76 4.42 -11.62 9.79
C SER A 76 3.09 -11.92 9.09
N VAL A 77 3.03 -11.88 7.75
CA VAL A 77 1.80 -12.22 7.01
C VAL A 77 1.39 -13.69 7.18
N ASN A 78 2.35 -14.58 7.48
CA ASN A 78 2.10 -15.99 7.75
C ASN A 78 1.84 -16.28 9.24
N ALA A 79 1.89 -15.28 10.11
CA ALA A 79 1.57 -15.42 11.53
C ALA A 79 0.09 -15.07 11.76
N ALA A 80 -0.62 -15.90 12.52
CA ALA A 80 -1.97 -15.57 12.93
C ALA A 80 -1.97 -14.23 13.70
N PRO A 81 -3.00 -13.38 13.53
CA PRO A 81 -3.15 -12.18 14.34
C PRO A 81 -3.07 -12.54 15.83
N PRO A 82 -2.48 -11.69 16.69
CA PRO A 82 -2.37 -11.96 18.12
C PRO A 82 -3.75 -12.09 18.82
N TRP A 83 -4.82 -11.68 18.17
CA TRP A 83 -6.21 -11.84 18.63
C TRP A 83 -6.93 -13.04 17.99
N ALA A 84 -6.30 -13.76 17.07
CA ALA A 84 -6.91 -14.92 16.44
C ALA A 84 -7.13 -16.01 17.50
N PRO A 85 -8.34 -16.58 17.60
CA PRO A 85 -8.59 -17.66 18.54
C PRO A 85 -7.65 -18.82 18.20
N SER A 86 -6.93 -19.34 19.21
CA SER A 86 -6.17 -20.57 19.03
C SER A 86 -7.13 -21.65 18.55
N SER A 87 -6.95 -22.17 17.34
CA SER A 87 -7.65 -23.37 16.88
C SER A 87 -7.08 -24.57 17.64
N SER A 88 -7.41 -24.63 18.93
CA SER A 88 -7.33 -25.83 19.72
C SER A 88 -8.69 -26.48 19.55
N THR A 89 -8.79 -27.44 18.64
CA THR A 89 -9.88 -28.42 18.68
C THR A 89 -9.22 -29.79 18.49
N PRO A 90 -9.62 -30.77 19.32
CA PRO A 90 -8.86 -32.00 19.56
C PRO A 90 -8.88 -32.99 18.40
#